data_AF-A0A8T6HM83-F1
#
_entry.id   AF-A0A8T6HM83-F1
#
_cell.length_a   1.000
_cell.length_b   1.000
_cell.length_c   1.000
_cell.angle_alpha   90.00
_cell.angle_beta   90.00
_cell.angle_gamma   90.00
#
_symmetry.space_group_name_H-M   'P 1'
#
loop_
_entity.id
_entity.type
_entity.pdbx_description
1 polymer ?
#
loop_
_entity_poly.entity_id
_entity_poly.type
_entity_poly.pdbx_seq_one_letter_code
_entity_poly.pdbx_strand_id
1 'polypeptide(L)'
;MTKLAGFPQRPRNGDAERGIRLSRLERGRMAEQKGLGWVRLDHLAIAAEDPKAASHFWGKLFGLELDHWTVSNEGGFRVSQFHFPKRQVGLEVIGPFDESSFVQKFIDQRGPGMHHITVEVEDADAACEFVREEMGIEPLSEPYTDFEWKQFFIHPRDTGGVLVQIYSWLPGRRPADWPD
;
A
#
# COMPACT_ATOMS: atom_id res chain seq x y z
N MET A 1 15.91 -13.03 16.62
CA MET A 1 14.57 -13.64 16.43
C MET A 1 13.55 -12.74 17.13
N THR A 2 12.97 -11.79 16.39
CA THR A 2 11.97 -10.87 16.93
C THR A 2 10.60 -11.53 16.76
N LYS A 3 9.93 -11.85 17.86
CA LYS A 3 8.53 -12.31 17.82
C LYS A 3 7.69 -11.19 17.22
N LEU A 4 6.99 -11.47 16.13
CA LEU A 4 5.88 -10.65 15.64
C LEU A 4 4.80 -10.64 16.74
N ALA A 5 4.71 -9.55 17.49
CA ALA A 5 3.55 -9.30 18.34
C ALA A 5 2.38 -8.91 17.42
N GLY A 6 1.26 -9.62 17.50
CA GLY A 6 0.00 -9.23 16.85
C GLY A 6 -0.64 -10.24 15.89
N PHE A 7 0.11 -11.19 15.34
CA PHE A 7 -0.50 -12.23 14.48
C PHE A 7 -0.83 -13.50 15.28
N PRO A 8 -2.09 -14.03 15.21
CA PRO A 8 -2.42 -15.29 15.85
C PRO A 8 -1.53 -16.41 15.26
N GLN A 9 -0.83 -17.11 16.15
CA GLN A 9 0.03 -18.24 15.78
C GLN A 9 -0.81 -19.36 15.14
N ARG A 10 -0.32 -19.93 14.04
CA ARG A 10 -0.95 -21.08 13.38
C ARG A 10 -1.05 -22.26 14.36
N PRO A 11 -2.22 -22.85 14.61
CA PRO A 11 -2.31 -24.04 15.45
C PRO A 11 -1.55 -25.19 14.78
N ARG A 12 -0.74 -25.92 15.56
CA ARG A 12 -0.05 -27.13 15.08
C ARG A 12 -1.08 -28.23 14.85
N ASN A 13 -0.87 -28.98 13.77
CA ASN A 13 -1.82 -29.93 13.18
C ASN A 13 -2.49 -30.89 14.17
N GLY A 14 -3.82 -30.95 14.05
CA GLY A 14 -4.76 -31.80 14.78
C GLY A 14 -6.22 -31.41 14.53
N ASP A 15 -6.47 -30.12 14.24
CA ASP A 15 -7.81 -29.53 14.01
C ASP A 15 -7.95 -28.90 12.60
N ALA A 16 -7.47 -29.58 11.55
CA ALA A 16 -7.31 -29.01 10.20
C ALA A 16 -8.61 -28.68 9.42
N GLU A 17 -9.79 -28.70 10.04
CA GLU A 17 -11.08 -28.39 9.38
C GLU A 17 -11.89 -27.26 10.01
N ARG A 18 -11.32 -26.51 10.97
CA ARG A 18 -11.94 -25.26 11.42
C ARG A 18 -11.19 -24.08 10.80
N GLY A 19 -11.55 -23.76 9.55
CA GLY A 19 -11.23 -22.44 8.98
C GLY A 19 -11.61 -21.37 10.02
N ILE A 20 -10.73 -20.39 10.24
CA ILE A 20 -10.93 -19.33 11.24
C ILE A 20 -12.21 -18.58 10.87
N ARG A 21 -13.34 -19.04 11.39
CA ARG A 21 -14.64 -18.42 11.20
C ARG A 21 -14.77 -17.47 12.37
N LEU A 22 -14.43 -16.20 12.14
CA LEU A 22 -14.70 -15.14 13.12
C LEU A 22 -16.12 -15.31 13.62
N SER A 23 -16.35 -15.18 14.91
CA SER A 23 -17.70 -15.23 15.46
C SER A 23 -18.53 -14.09 14.88
N ARG A 24 -19.86 -14.24 14.88
CA ARG A 24 -20.76 -13.15 14.48
C ARG A 24 -20.56 -11.90 15.34
N LEU A 25 -20.15 -12.09 16.59
CA LEU A 25 -19.85 -11.02 17.54
C LEU A 25 -18.55 -10.28 17.16
N GLU A 26 -17.49 -11.01 16.78
CA GLU A 26 -16.23 -10.41 16.32
C GLU A 26 -16.41 -9.66 15.00
N ARG A 27 -17.19 -10.21 14.06
CA ARG A 27 -17.58 -9.48 12.84
C ARG A 27 -18.40 -8.23 13.13
N GLY A 28 -19.30 -8.28 14.12
CA GLY A 28 -20.12 -7.13 14.53
C GLY A 28 -19.30 -6.01 15.15
N ARG A 29 -18.38 -6.33 16.07
CA ARG A 29 -17.50 -5.36 16.72
C ARG A 29 -16.57 -4.63 15.73
N MET A 30 -16.14 -5.31 14.67
CA MET A 30 -15.34 -4.69 13.59
C MET A 30 -16.16 -3.77 12.67
N ALA A 31 -17.47 -4.02 12.54
CA ALA A 31 -18.37 -3.20 11.73
C ALA A 31 -18.88 -1.94 12.45
N GLU A 32 -18.79 -1.91 13.79
CA GLU A 32 -19.29 -0.81 14.64
C GLU A 32 -18.22 0.23 15.00
N GLN A 33 -16.93 -0.06 14.82
CA GLN A 33 -15.86 0.93 14.99
C GLN A 33 -15.74 1.82 13.76
N LYS A 34 -15.57 3.13 13.98
CA LYS A 34 -15.22 4.08 12.93
C LYS A 34 -13.89 3.60 12.34
N GLY A 35 -13.91 3.00 11.16
CA GLY A 35 -12.71 2.48 10.51
C GLY A 35 -11.82 3.60 9.99
N LEU A 36 -10.81 3.24 9.21
CA LEU A 36 -9.86 4.17 8.56
C LEU A 36 -10.51 5.26 7.67
N GLY A 37 -11.83 5.21 7.42
CA GLY A 37 -12.47 6.02 6.38
C GLY A 37 -11.95 5.64 4.99
N TRP A 38 -11.71 4.34 4.75
CA TRP A 38 -11.19 3.86 3.47
C TRP A 38 -12.21 4.09 2.36
N VAL A 39 -11.70 4.56 1.23
CA VAL A 39 -12.44 4.68 -0.03
C VAL A 39 -12.15 3.44 -0.86
N ARG A 40 -10.87 3.17 -1.13
CA ARG A 40 -10.43 2.03 -1.94
C ARG A 40 -9.02 1.55 -1.68
N LEU A 41 -8.76 0.31 -2.09
CA LEU A 41 -7.40 -0.13 -2.41
C LEU A 41 -7.02 0.53 -3.74
N ASP A 42 -6.01 1.40 -3.69
CA ASP A 42 -5.62 2.18 -4.85
C ASP A 42 -4.66 1.39 -5.73
N HIS A 43 -3.46 1.07 -5.24
CA HIS A 43 -2.49 0.31 -6.01
C HIS A 43 -1.59 -0.60 -5.18
N LEU A 44 -0.95 -1.53 -5.88
CA LEU A 44 0.14 -2.36 -5.41
C LEU A 44 1.44 -1.90 -6.06
N ALA A 45 2.48 -1.61 -5.28
CA ALA A 45 3.77 -1.20 -5.82
C ALA A 45 4.79 -2.35 -5.80
N ILE A 46 5.50 -2.50 -6.92
CA ILE A 46 6.54 -3.52 -7.14
C ILE A 46 7.84 -2.81 -7.47
N ALA A 47 8.87 -3.04 -6.66
CA ALA A 47 10.22 -2.58 -6.92
C ALA A 47 10.95 -3.53 -7.87
N ALA A 48 11.61 -2.95 -8.88
CA ALA A 48 12.41 -3.67 -9.85
C ALA A 48 13.71 -2.92 -10.16
N GLU A 49 14.78 -3.67 -10.42
CA GLU A 49 16.08 -3.10 -10.87
C GLU A 49 15.94 -2.40 -12.23
N ASP A 50 15.32 -3.09 -13.18
CA ASP A 50 14.92 -2.54 -14.47
C ASP A 50 13.40 -2.36 -14.50
N PRO A 51 12.88 -1.15 -14.15
CA PRO A 51 11.45 -0.89 -14.16
C PRO A 51 10.87 -1.02 -15.57
N LYS A 52 11.62 -0.77 -16.65
CA LYS A 52 11.07 -0.92 -18.01
C LYS A 52 10.81 -2.38 -18.33
N ALA A 53 11.79 -3.25 -18.08
CA ALA A 53 11.64 -4.68 -18.30
C ALA A 53 10.51 -5.27 -17.42
N ALA A 54 10.41 -4.86 -16.16
CA ALA A 54 9.33 -5.26 -15.27
C ALA A 54 7.96 -4.78 -15.78
N SER A 55 7.82 -3.53 -16.21
CA SER A 55 6.57 -2.99 -16.75
C SER A 55 6.12 -3.73 -18.01
N HIS A 56 7.06 -4.08 -18.89
CA HIS A 56 6.77 -4.93 -20.05
C HIS A 56 6.27 -6.32 -19.62
N PHE A 57 6.91 -6.93 -18.62
CA PHE A 57 6.49 -8.23 -18.09
C PHE A 57 5.08 -8.16 -17.51
N TRP A 58 4.80 -7.21 -16.62
CA TRP A 58 3.51 -7.09 -15.94
C TRP A 58 2.38 -6.71 -16.90
N GLY A 59 2.62 -5.74 -17.79
CA GLY A 59 1.67 -5.37 -18.83
C GLY A 59 1.32 -6.56 -19.72
N LYS A 60 2.31 -7.36 -20.14
CA LYS A 60 2.09 -8.57 -20.93
C LYS A 60 1.36 -9.66 -20.15
N LEU A 61 1.72 -9.88 -18.88
CA LEU A 61 1.15 -10.94 -18.05
C LEU A 61 -0.36 -10.73 -17.84
N PHE A 62 -0.76 -9.49 -17.56
CA PHE A 62 -2.15 -9.14 -17.24
C PHE A 62 -2.93 -8.54 -18.41
N GLY A 63 -2.29 -8.30 -19.56
CA GLY A 63 -2.91 -7.64 -20.71
C GLY A 63 -3.29 -6.19 -20.41
N LEU A 64 -2.45 -5.49 -19.66
CA LEU A 64 -2.67 -4.10 -19.26
C LEU A 64 -1.94 -3.14 -20.20
N GLU A 65 -2.60 -2.05 -20.54
CA GLU A 65 -1.98 -0.91 -21.20
C GLU A 65 -1.32 0.00 -20.17
N LEU A 66 -0.18 0.57 -20.55
CA LEU A 66 0.55 1.49 -19.70
C LEU A 66 -0.18 2.82 -19.64
N ASP A 67 -0.71 3.18 -18.46
CA ASP A 67 -1.43 4.44 -18.29
C ASP A 67 -0.49 5.61 -18.12
N HIS A 68 0.57 5.41 -17.34
CA HIS A 68 1.51 6.46 -16.99
C HIS A 68 2.93 5.92 -16.86
N TRP A 69 3.91 6.67 -17.36
CA TRP A 69 5.32 6.43 -17.13
C TRP A 69 6.01 7.77 -16.88
N THR A 70 6.67 7.91 -15.73
CA THR A 70 7.39 9.14 -15.40
C THR A 70 8.64 8.85 -14.57
N VAL A 71 9.45 9.89 -14.41
CA VAL A 71 10.50 9.95 -13.41
C VAL A 71 9.99 10.87 -12.30
N SER A 72 9.88 10.35 -11.08
CA SER A 72 9.64 11.19 -9.91
C SER A 72 10.94 11.92 -9.60
N ASN A 73 11.02 13.18 -10.02
CA ASN A 73 12.20 14.02 -9.79
C ASN A 73 12.41 14.31 -8.30
N GLU A 74 11.33 14.46 -7.53
CA GLU A 74 11.39 14.72 -6.09
C GLU A 74 11.72 13.45 -5.29
N GLY A 75 11.21 12.29 -5.73
CA GLY A 75 11.46 11.01 -5.06
C GLY A 75 12.75 10.30 -5.48
N GLY A 76 13.37 10.71 -6.60
CA GLY A 76 14.57 10.05 -7.13
C GLY A 76 14.30 8.60 -7.56
N PHE A 77 13.16 8.33 -8.19
CA PHE A 77 12.82 7.00 -8.71
C PHE A 77 12.04 7.08 -10.03
N ARG A 78 12.09 6.00 -10.80
CA ARG A 78 11.29 5.81 -12.01
C ARG A 78 10.02 5.09 -11.64
N VAL A 79 8.91 5.49 -12.24
CA VAL A 79 7.60 4.91 -11.93
C VAL A 79 6.79 4.69 -13.20
N SER A 80 6.02 3.62 -13.18
CA SER A 80 5.05 3.31 -14.20
C SER A 80 3.80 2.72 -13.58
N GLN A 81 2.65 3.11 -14.10
CA GLN A 81 1.37 2.71 -13.54
C GLN A 81 0.50 2.08 -14.62
N PHE A 82 -0.20 1.05 -14.20
CA PHE A 82 -1.21 0.33 -14.95
C PHE A 82 -2.47 0.27 -14.10
N HIS A 83 -3.63 0.27 -14.73
CA HIS A 83 -4.90 0.05 -14.06
C HIS A 83 -5.55 -1.20 -14.60
N PHE A 84 -6.03 -2.03 -13.68
CA PHE A 84 -6.96 -3.11 -14.03
C PHE A 84 -8.29 -2.51 -14.55
N PRO A 85 -9.10 -3.31 -15.28
CA PRO A 85 -10.32 -2.81 -15.90
C PRO A 85 -11.21 -1.99 -14.96
N LYS A 86 -11.76 -0.90 -15.48
CA LYS A 86 -12.56 0.09 -14.72
C LYS A 86 -11.78 0.80 -13.60
N ARG A 87 -10.44 0.81 -13.69
CA ARG A 87 -9.56 1.40 -12.67
C ARG A 87 -9.79 0.85 -11.26
N GLN A 88 -10.23 -0.41 -11.12
CA GLN A 88 -10.56 -0.99 -9.81
C GLN A 88 -9.36 -1.04 -8.86
N VAL A 89 -8.17 -1.34 -9.40
CA VAL A 89 -6.90 -1.32 -8.66
C VAL A 89 -5.78 -1.02 -9.66
N GLY A 90 -4.75 -0.34 -9.19
CA GLY A 90 -3.53 -0.05 -9.92
C GLY A 90 -2.42 -1.06 -9.63
N LEU A 91 -1.52 -1.20 -10.59
CA LEU A 91 -0.21 -1.79 -10.40
C LEU A 91 0.83 -0.73 -10.70
N GLU A 92 1.66 -0.44 -9.73
CA GLU A 92 2.78 0.48 -9.86
C GLU A 92 4.09 -0.31 -9.91
N VAL A 93 4.92 -0.04 -10.91
CA VAL A 93 6.29 -0.55 -10.97
C VAL A 93 7.22 0.62 -10.71
N ILE A 94 8.01 0.50 -9.65
CA ILE A 94 9.03 1.48 -9.26
C ILE A 94 10.42 0.91 -9.49
N GLY A 95 11.35 1.76 -9.90
CA GLY A 95 12.76 1.40 -10.03
C GLY A 95 13.67 2.54 -9.62
N PRO A 96 14.91 2.23 -9.24
CA PRO A 96 15.87 3.25 -8.80
C PRO A 96 16.13 4.25 -9.92
N PHE A 97 16.26 5.54 -9.59
CA PHE A 97 16.78 6.52 -10.54
C PHE A 97 18.30 6.39 -10.67
N ASP A 98 18.96 6.29 -9.52
CA ASP A 98 20.39 6.05 -9.30
C ASP A 98 20.60 5.22 -8.01
N GLU A 99 21.86 4.96 -7.65
CA GLU A 99 22.25 4.15 -6.50
C GLU A 99 21.86 4.74 -5.13
N SER A 100 21.57 6.05 -5.07
CA SER A 100 21.17 6.73 -3.82
C SER A 100 19.67 6.60 -3.52
N SER A 101 18.88 6.19 -4.51
CA SER A 101 17.43 6.03 -4.45
C SER A 101 16.99 5.11 -3.31
N PHE A 102 15.86 5.42 -2.67
CA PHE A 102 15.28 4.53 -1.66
C PHE A 102 14.90 3.17 -2.25
N VAL A 103 14.52 3.13 -3.53
CA VAL A 103 14.18 1.89 -4.23
C VAL A 103 15.43 1.01 -4.38
N GLN A 104 16.60 1.61 -4.64
CA GLN A 104 17.86 0.85 -4.67
C GLN A 104 18.12 0.22 -3.31
N LYS A 105 18.02 1.01 -2.23
CA LYS A 105 18.23 0.51 -0.86
C LYS A 105 17.27 -0.62 -0.50
N PHE A 106 16.01 -0.55 -0.94
CA PHE A 106 15.05 -1.63 -0.77
C PHE A 106 15.50 -2.91 -1.49
N ILE A 107 15.88 -2.78 -2.76
CA ILE A 107 16.33 -3.90 -3.59
C ILE A 107 17.60 -4.55 -3.00
N ASP A 108 18.58 -3.76 -2.56
CA ASP A 108 19.81 -4.29 -1.98
C ASP A 108 19.55 -5.11 -0.70
N GLN A 109 18.54 -4.72 0.08
CA GLN A 109 18.21 -5.36 1.34
C GLN A 109 17.27 -6.55 1.20
N ARG A 110 16.37 -6.54 0.21
CA ARG A 110 15.23 -7.48 0.12
C ARG A 110 15.11 -8.18 -1.23
N GLY A 111 15.86 -7.75 -2.23
CA GLY A 111 15.67 -8.09 -3.64
C GLY A 111 14.50 -7.34 -4.28
N PRO A 112 14.35 -7.43 -5.61
CA PRO A 112 13.17 -6.91 -6.31
C PRO A 112 11.90 -7.67 -5.87
N GLY A 113 10.77 -6.98 -5.83
CA GLY A 113 9.49 -7.56 -5.40
C GLY A 113 8.47 -6.54 -4.88
N MET A 114 7.43 -7.04 -4.21
CA MET A 114 6.38 -6.20 -3.61
C MET A 114 6.99 -5.21 -2.61
N HIS A 115 6.77 -3.92 -2.84
CA HIS A 115 7.32 -2.85 -2.03
C HIS A 115 6.30 -2.32 -1.02
N HIS A 116 5.12 -1.88 -1.47
CA HIS A 116 4.07 -1.34 -0.61
C HIS A 116 2.68 -1.60 -1.19
N ILE A 117 1.66 -1.43 -0.35
CA ILE A 117 0.26 -1.30 -0.76
C ILE A 117 -0.23 0.10 -0.46
N THR A 118 -1.14 0.63 -1.27
CA THR A 118 -1.65 2.00 -1.12
C THR A 118 -3.16 2.00 -1.00
N VAL A 119 -3.67 2.71 0.01
CA VAL A 119 -5.09 2.85 0.30
C VAL A 119 -5.49 4.31 0.23
N GLU A 120 -6.53 4.60 -0.54
CA GLU A 120 -7.21 5.89 -0.54
C GLU A 120 -8.17 5.96 0.65
N VAL A 121 -8.13 7.07 1.38
CA VAL A 121 -9.04 7.40 2.49
C VAL A 121 -9.70 8.75 2.24
N GLU A 122 -10.82 9.00 2.93
CA GLU A 122 -11.53 10.27 2.86
C GLU A 122 -10.68 11.45 3.37
N ASP A 123 -9.93 11.23 4.47
CA ASP A 123 -9.11 12.24 5.13
C ASP A 123 -7.86 11.59 5.76
N ALA A 124 -6.68 11.94 5.24
CA ALA A 124 -5.41 11.40 5.72
C ALA A 124 -5.04 11.84 7.14
N ASP A 125 -5.45 13.03 7.59
CA ASP A 125 -5.20 13.50 8.96
C ASP A 125 -6.04 12.68 9.94
N ALA A 126 -7.34 12.52 9.67
CA ALA A 126 -8.24 11.71 10.50
C ALA A 126 -7.83 10.22 10.53
N ALA A 127 -7.40 9.68 9.38
CA ALA A 127 -6.90 8.31 9.30
C ALA A 127 -5.61 8.12 10.12
N CYS A 128 -4.73 9.12 10.13
CA CYS A 128 -3.50 9.10 10.91
C CYS A 128 -3.79 9.13 12.43
N GLU A 129 -4.72 9.97 12.87
CA GLU A 129 -5.20 10.00 14.25
C GLU A 129 -5.80 8.64 14.66
N PHE A 130 -6.66 8.06 13.82
CA PHE A 130 -7.21 6.73 14.07
C PHE A 130 -6.13 5.66 14.23
N VAL A 131 -5.11 5.64 13.36
CA VAL A 131 -4.00 4.69 13.46
C VAL A 131 -3.23 4.84 14.79
N ARG A 132 -3.06 6.07 15.28
CA ARG A 132 -2.41 6.31 16.57
C ARG A 132 -3.29 5.89 17.75
N GLU A 133 -4.52 6.37 17.79
CA GLU A 133 -5.38 6.26 18.97
C GLU A 133 -6.00 4.87 19.12
N GLU A 134 -6.50 4.30 18.02
CA GLU A 134 -7.26 3.04 18.06
C GLU A 134 -6.36 1.82 17.83
N MET A 135 -5.28 1.97 17.05
CA MET A 135 -4.37 0.87 16.74
C MET A 135 -3.08 0.91 17.58
N GLY A 136 -2.78 2.02 18.25
CA GLY A 136 -1.56 2.19 19.04
C GLY A 136 -0.28 2.15 18.18
N ILE A 137 -0.38 2.50 16.90
CA ILE A 137 0.72 2.48 15.94
C ILE A 137 1.15 3.91 15.67
N GLU A 138 2.46 4.17 15.77
CA GLU A 138 3.03 5.46 15.34
C GLU A 138 3.39 5.38 13.84
N PRO A 139 2.78 6.23 12.98
CA PRO A 139 3.15 6.33 11.57
C PRO A 139 4.62 6.69 11.35
N LEU A 140 5.11 6.42 10.15
CA LEU A 140 6.48 6.76 9.73
C LEU A 140 6.74 8.27 9.70
N SER A 141 5.69 9.06 9.50
CA SER A 141 5.70 10.51 9.48
C SER A 141 4.30 11.04 9.80
N GLU A 142 4.21 12.32 10.15
CA GLU A 142 2.95 13.05 10.03
C GLU A 142 2.47 13.04 8.57
N PRO A 143 1.15 13.17 8.32
CA PRO A 143 0.62 13.34 6.98
C PRO A 143 1.22 14.57 6.30
N TYR A 144 1.79 14.37 5.12
CA TYR A 144 2.42 15.42 4.34
C TYR A 144 1.84 15.47 2.93
N THR A 145 1.88 16.66 2.33
CA THR A 145 1.42 16.86 0.95
C THR A 145 2.49 16.38 -0.03
N ASP A 146 2.07 15.58 -0.99
CA ASP A 146 2.86 15.14 -2.13
C ASP A 146 2.01 15.33 -3.39
N PHE A 147 2.46 16.21 -4.28
CA PHE A 147 1.74 16.60 -5.49
C PHE A 147 0.29 17.04 -5.26
N GLU A 148 -0.69 16.18 -5.56
CA GLU A 148 -2.13 16.46 -5.52
C GLU A 148 -2.86 15.79 -4.33
N TRP A 149 -2.12 15.10 -3.47
CA TRP A 149 -2.66 14.37 -2.33
C TRP A 149 -1.88 14.64 -1.04
N LYS A 150 -2.45 14.23 0.09
CA LYS A 150 -1.80 14.16 1.39
C LYS A 150 -1.65 12.70 1.77
N GLN A 151 -0.50 12.29 2.31
CA GLN A 151 -0.21 10.89 2.60
C GLN A 151 0.65 10.70 3.85
N PHE A 152 0.61 9.49 4.39
CA PHE A 152 1.54 8.97 5.38
C PHE A 152 1.75 7.46 5.17
N PHE A 153 2.67 6.87 5.93
CA PHE A 153 2.99 5.45 5.81
C PHE A 153 2.98 4.76 7.17
N ILE A 154 2.59 3.49 7.20
CA ILE A 154 2.69 2.61 8.36
C ILE A 154 3.90 1.68 8.19
N HIS A 155 4.78 1.65 9.19
CA HIS A 155 6.02 0.87 9.12
C HIS A 155 5.73 -0.64 9.03
N PRO A 156 6.45 -1.42 8.19
CA PRO A 156 6.27 -2.87 8.03
C PRO A 156 6.29 -3.68 9.33
N ARG A 157 7.02 -3.20 10.34
CA ARG A 157 7.11 -3.84 11.67
C ARG A 157 5.74 -3.93 12.37
N ASP A 158 4.85 -2.97 12.11
CA ASP A 158 3.56 -2.81 12.78
C ASP A 158 2.43 -3.47 11.98
N THR A 159 2.72 -3.92 10.75
CA THR A 159 1.74 -4.48 9.79
C THR A 159 2.07 -5.92 9.36
N GLY A 160 3.05 -6.57 10.00
CA GLY A 160 3.43 -7.95 9.66
C GLY A 160 4.31 -8.07 8.42
N GLY A 161 5.04 -7.02 8.05
CA GLY A 161 6.04 -7.01 6.99
C GLY A 161 5.65 -6.21 5.75
N VAL A 162 4.51 -5.54 5.74
CA VAL A 162 3.98 -4.81 4.57
C VAL A 162 4.06 -3.31 4.79
N LEU A 163 4.79 -2.57 3.94
CA LEU A 163 4.69 -1.11 3.98
C LEU A 163 3.31 -0.70 3.47
N VAL A 164 2.58 0.10 4.25
CA VAL A 164 1.23 0.57 3.89
C VAL A 164 1.28 2.07 3.70
N GLN A 165 1.00 2.55 2.50
CA GLN A 165 0.75 3.95 2.22
C GLN A 165 -0.74 4.24 2.38
N ILE A 166 -1.04 5.35 3.03
CA ILE A 166 -2.40 5.87 3.17
C ILE A 166 -2.40 7.28 2.63
N TYR A 167 -3.34 7.60 1.75
CA TYR A 167 -3.46 8.94 1.20
C TYR A 167 -4.91 9.38 1.05
N SER A 168 -5.12 10.69 1.06
CA SER A 168 -6.37 11.32 0.64
C SER A 168 -6.06 12.37 -0.42
N TRP A 169 -6.96 12.56 -1.38
CA TRP A 169 -6.86 13.67 -2.32
C TRP A 169 -6.95 15.01 -1.59
N LEU A 170 -6.19 16.00 -2.04
CA LEU A 170 -6.42 17.37 -1.58
C LEU A 170 -7.80 17.86 -2.08
N PRO A 171 -8.45 18.81 -1.38
CA PRO A 171 -9.76 19.32 -1.76
C PRO A 171 -9.83 19.75 -3.24
N GLY A 172 -10.77 19.15 -3.98
CA GLY A 172 -10.98 19.44 -5.41
C GLY A 172 -9.91 18.90 -6.37
N ARG A 173 -8.97 18.06 -5.89
CA ARG A 173 -7.92 17.46 -6.73
C ARG A 173 -8.22 16.03 -7.16
N ARG A 174 -9.18 15.35 -6.52
CA ARG A 174 -9.64 14.03 -6.95
C ARG A 174 -10.24 14.12 -8.37
N PRO A 175 -9.73 13.35 -9.36
CA PRO A 175 -10.31 13.35 -10.70
C PRO A 175 -11.77 12.92 -10.68
N ALA A 176 -12.61 13.57 -11.49
CA ALA A 176 -14.05 13.31 -11.51
C ALA A 176 -14.40 11.89 -12.01
N ASP A 177 -13.52 11.28 -12.80
CA ASP A 177 -13.62 9.91 -13.30
C ASP A 177 -12.84 8.90 -12.45
N TRP A 178 -12.30 9.31 -11.30
CA TRP A 178 -11.64 8.41 -10.35
C TRP A 178 -12.68 7.59 -9.58
N PRO A 179 -12.60 6.24 -9.63
CA PRO A 179 -13.60 5.41 -8.99
C PRO A 179 -13.45 5.43 -7.47
N ASP A 180 -14.58 5.28 -6.79
CA ASP A 180 -14.65 5.00 -5.35
C ASP A 180 -14.29 3.54 -5.05
#